data_AF-A0A369R445-F1
#
_entry.id   AF-A0A369R445-F1
#
_cell.length_a   1.000
_cell.length_b   1.000
_cell.length_c   1.000
_cell.angle_alpha   90.00
_cell.angle_beta   90.00
_cell.angle_gamma   90.00
#
_symmetry.space_group_name_H-M   'P 1'
#
loop_
_entity.id
_entity.type
_entity.pdbx_description
1 polymer ?
#
loop_
_entity_poly.entity_id
_entity_poly.type
_entity_poly.pdbx_seq_one_letter_code
_entity_poly.pdbx_strand_id
1 'polypeptide(L)'
;MKLTSLALALAAGLTTAASATLASAQGMPSPHNDDPNLINISCYRGPFETVAWDRPNSVFVEDLVQIGYTRDQATVIGEQICRDEYGVRNPSHQIDQLRQILRDDPPGR
;
A
#
# COMPACT_ATOMS: atom_id res chain seq x y z
N MET A 1 -18.29 13.54 71.38
CA MET A 1 -16.99 12.93 71.03
C MET A 1 -17.19 11.45 70.78
N LYS A 2 -17.05 11.01 69.52
CA LYS A 2 -16.45 9.73 69.09
C LYS A 2 -16.53 9.66 67.57
N LEU A 3 -15.38 9.92 66.93
CA LEU A 3 -15.11 9.60 65.55
C LEU A 3 -14.90 8.09 65.42
N THR A 4 -15.48 7.49 64.39
CA THR A 4 -14.97 6.24 63.80
C THR A 4 -15.09 6.34 62.28
N SER A 5 -13.91 6.44 61.67
CA SER A 5 -13.56 6.24 60.26
C SER A 5 -13.97 4.84 59.78
N LEU A 6 -13.99 4.45 58.51
CA LEU A 6 -13.11 4.79 57.39
C LEU A 6 -13.85 4.35 56.11
N ALA A 7 -13.99 5.26 55.14
CA ALA A 7 -14.68 4.99 53.87
C ALA A 7 -13.79 4.16 52.93
N LEU A 8 -14.36 3.07 52.42
CA LEU A 8 -13.81 2.26 51.35
C LEU A 8 -14.08 2.97 50.01
N ALA A 9 -13.13 3.74 49.50
CA ALA A 9 -13.25 4.37 48.19
C ALA A 9 -12.44 3.58 47.16
N LEU A 10 -13.19 2.90 46.29
CA LEU A 10 -12.75 2.13 45.14
C LEU A 10 -11.81 2.95 44.23
N ALA A 11 -10.71 2.31 43.84
CA ALA A 11 -9.81 2.77 42.79
C ALA A 11 -10.56 2.90 41.46
N ALA A 12 -10.48 4.08 40.84
CA ALA A 12 -10.76 4.26 39.42
C ALA A 12 -9.55 4.96 38.79
N GLY A 13 -8.55 4.17 38.42
CA GLY A 13 -7.45 4.62 37.58
C GLY A 13 -8.02 4.96 36.21
N LEU A 14 -8.09 6.26 35.89
CA LEU A 14 -8.32 6.73 34.53
C LEU A 14 -7.01 6.50 33.75
N THR A 15 -6.87 5.33 33.15
CA THR A 15 -5.90 5.12 32.07
C THR A 15 -6.43 5.83 30.84
N THR A 16 -5.87 7.00 30.53
CA THR A 16 -6.05 7.64 29.23
C THR A 16 -5.39 6.75 28.17
N ALA A 17 -6.18 5.88 27.56
CA ALA A 17 -5.77 5.16 26.37
C ALA A 17 -5.47 6.19 25.27
N ALA A 18 -4.18 6.41 24.98
CA ALA A 18 -3.75 7.14 23.81
C ALA A 18 -4.16 6.32 22.59
N SER A 19 -5.23 6.74 21.91
CA SER A 19 -5.60 6.22 20.61
C SER A 19 -4.51 6.59 19.61
N ALA A 20 -3.53 5.71 19.43
CA ALA A 20 -2.63 5.79 18.28
C ALA A 20 -3.45 5.46 17.03
N THR A 21 -3.97 6.47 16.35
CA THR A 21 -4.42 6.34 14.97
C THR A 21 -3.22 5.88 14.15
N LEU A 22 -3.22 4.61 13.75
CA LEU A 22 -2.32 4.09 12.73
C LEU A 22 -2.56 4.86 11.44
N ALA A 23 -1.75 5.89 11.21
CA ALA A 23 -1.63 6.53 9.91
C ALA A 23 -1.23 5.41 8.94
N SER A 24 -2.16 5.08 8.06
CA SER A 24 -2.01 3.96 7.17
C SER A 24 -0.94 4.31 6.13
N ALA A 25 0.07 3.47 5.96
CA ALA A 25 1.20 3.69 5.05
C ALA A 25 0.83 3.62 3.54
N GLN A 26 -0.42 3.90 3.19
CA GLN A 26 -1.06 3.68 1.88
C GLN A 26 -0.50 4.52 0.73
N GLY A 27 0.58 5.27 0.95
CA GLY A 27 1.22 6.08 -0.07
C GLY A 27 2.74 6.04 -0.04
N MET A 28 3.37 5.27 0.87
CA MET A 28 4.81 5.09 0.79
C MET A 28 5.14 4.01 -0.24
N PRO A 29 6.17 4.23 -1.07
CA PRO A 29 6.72 3.17 -1.89
C PRO A 29 7.07 1.96 -1.04
N SER A 30 6.76 0.78 -1.57
CA SER A 30 7.33 -0.46 -1.08
C SER A 30 8.88 -0.37 -1.10
N PRO A 31 9.58 -1.03 -0.17
CA PRO A 31 11.03 -1.09 -0.21
C PRO A 31 11.51 -1.65 -1.55
N HIS A 32 12.61 -1.11 -2.05
CA HIS A 32 13.31 -1.71 -3.19
C HIS A 32 13.78 -3.12 -2.83
N ASN A 33 13.70 -4.04 -3.78
CA ASN A 33 14.22 -5.40 -3.65
C ASN A 33 15.24 -5.62 -4.78
N ASP A 34 16.44 -6.07 -4.44
CA ASP A 34 17.52 -6.30 -5.40
C ASP A 34 17.36 -7.62 -6.18
N ASP A 35 16.31 -8.42 -5.94
CA ASP A 35 16.03 -9.64 -6.70
C ASP A 35 15.47 -9.33 -8.10
N PRO A 36 16.23 -9.58 -9.19
CA PRO A 36 15.81 -9.27 -10.55
C PRO A 36 14.63 -10.12 -11.04
N ASN A 37 14.21 -11.15 -10.29
CA ASN A 37 13.09 -12.03 -10.65
C ASN A 37 11.81 -11.67 -9.90
N LEU A 38 11.82 -10.62 -9.08
CA LEU A 38 10.68 -10.20 -8.28
C LEU A 38 10.20 -8.84 -8.74
N ILE A 39 8.90 -8.73 -9.04
CA ILE A 39 8.26 -7.46 -9.37
C ILE A 39 7.40 -7.02 -8.20
N ASN A 40 7.67 -5.83 -7.68
CA ASN A 40 6.97 -5.24 -6.56
C ASN A 40 5.89 -4.27 -7.04
N ILE A 41 4.64 -4.72 -7.01
CA ILE A 41 3.50 -3.87 -7.36
C ILE A 41 3.33 -2.79 -6.29
N SER A 42 3.75 -1.57 -6.64
CA SER A 42 3.85 -0.43 -5.73
C SER A 42 3.02 0.72 -6.27
N CYS A 43 1.84 0.94 -5.71
CA CYS A 43 0.90 1.97 -6.14
C CYS A 43 0.73 3.03 -5.05
N TYR A 44 0.91 4.30 -5.42
CA TYR A 44 0.46 5.40 -4.58
C TYR A 44 -1.07 5.47 -4.62
N ARG A 45 -1.70 5.52 -3.44
CA ARG A 45 -3.13 5.81 -3.31
C ARG A 45 -3.36 7.26 -2.95
N GLY A 46 -4.21 7.91 -3.73
CA GLY A 46 -4.72 9.24 -3.41
C GLY A 46 -5.55 9.27 -2.12
N PRO A 47 -5.84 10.47 -1.60
CA PRO A 47 -6.61 10.64 -0.38
C PRO A 47 -8.11 10.32 -0.54
N PHE A 48 -8.59 10.13 -1.76
CA PHE A 48 -10.00 9.90 -2.08
C PHE A 48 -10.23 8.47 -2.60
N GLU A 49 -11.50 8.05 -2.63
CA GLU A 49 -11.87 6.73 -3.13
C GLU A 49 -11.72 6.59 -4.65
N THR A 50 -11.75 7.70 -5.38
CA THR A 50 -11.60 7.72 -6.83
C THR A 50 -10.14 7.54 -7.25
N VAL A 51 -9.91 6.86 -8.38
CA VAL A 51 -8.56 6.56 -8.93
C VAL A 51 -7.89 7.76 -9.63
N ALA A 52 -8.40 8.98 -9.44
CA ALA A 52 -7.93 10.16 -10.16
C ALA A 52 -6.48 10.56 -9.82
N TRP A 53 -5.98 10.12 -8.66
CA TRP A 53 -4.65 10.44 -8.14
C TRP A 53 -3.74 9.22 -8.02
N ASP A 54 -4.27 8.03 -8.33
CA ASP A 54 -3.54 6.78 -8.19
C ASP A 54 -2.51 6.67 -9.31
N ARG A 55 -1.32 6.18 -8.98
CA ARG A 55 -0.16 6.17 -9.88
C ARG A 55 0.88 5.14 -9.43
N PRO A 56 1.74 4.64 -10.32
CA PRO A 56 2.84 3.78 -9.93
C PRO A 56 3.90 4.56 -9.16
N ASN A 57 4.46 3.93 -8.13
CA ASN A 57 5.70 4.38 -7.50
C ASN A 57 6.90 3.98 -8.38
N SER A 58 8.04 4.66 -8.20
CA SER A 58 9.24 4.42 -8.99
C SER A 58 9.73 2.97 -8.94
N VAL A 59 9.70 2.33 -7.77
CA VAL A 59 10.13 0.93 -7.58
C VAL A 59 9.41 0.00 -8.54
N PHE A 60 8.09 0.15 -8.71
CA PHE A 60 7.34 -0.72 -9.61
C PHE A 60 7.75 -0.52 -11.08
N VAL A 61 7.97 0.74 -11.48
CA VAL A 61 8.43 1.06 -12.84
C VAL A 61 9.84 0.53 -13.07
N GLU A 62 10.73 0.63 -12.07
CA GLU A 62 12.11 0.16 -12.13
C GLU A 62 12.18 -1.37 -12.24
N ASP A 63 11.38 -2.11 -11.48
CA ASP A 63 11.30 -3.57 -11.57
C ASP A 63 10.85 -4.01 -12.99
N LEU A 64 9.88 -3.31 -13.58
CA LEU A 64 9.44 -3.58 -14.96
C LEU A 64 10.54 -3.26 -16.00
N VAL A 65 11.30 -2.19 -15.79
CA VAL A 65 12.45 -1.87 -16.66
C VAL A 65 13.55 -2.93 -16.50
N GLN A 66 13.79 -3.42 -15.29
CA GLN A 66 14.81 -4.43 -15.00
C GLN A 66 14.54 -5.74 -15.74
N ILE A 67 13.27 -6.12 -15.91
CA ILE A 67 12.89 -7.31 -16.69
C ILE A 67 12.84 -7.08 -18.20
N GLY A 68 13.11 -5.86 -18.68
CA GLY A 68 13.32 -5.57 -20.10
C GLY A 68 12.25 -4.71 -20.80
N TYR A 69 11.32 -4.10 -20.06
CA TYR A 69 10.47 -3.07 -20.66
C TYR A 69 11.22 -1.75 -20.82
N THR A 70 10.85 -0.95 -21.83
CA THR A 70 11.25 0.47 -21.84
C THR A 70 10.56 1.22 -20.70
N ARG A 71 11.12 2.35 -20.28
CA ARG A 71 10.53 3.17 -19.22
C ARG A 71 9.11 3.64 -19.54
N ASP A 72 8.84 3.93 -20.82
CA ASP A 72 7.50 4.36 -21.27
C ASP A 72 6.50 3.20 -21.16
N GLN A 73 6.86 1.99 -21.63
CA GLN A 73 6.03 0.80 -21.46
C GLN A 73 5.80 0.47 -19.99
N ALA A 74 6.85 0.47 -19.17
CA ALA A 74 6.77 0.22 -17.74
C ALA A 74 5.85 1.21 -17.02
N THR A 75 5.91 2.49 -17.40
CA THR A 75 5.02 3.53 -16.85
C THR A 75 3.56 3.27 -17.25
N VAL A 76 3.30 2.94 -18.52
CA VAL A 76 1.94 2.61 -19.00
C VAL A 76 1.36 1.40 -18.26
N ILE A 77 2.14 0.33 -18.11
CA ILE A 77 1.74 -0.86 -17.34
C ILE A 77 1.46 -0.47 -15.88
N GLY A 78 2.35 0.32 -15.27
CA GLY A 78 2.19 0.80 -13.90
C GLY A 78 0.91 1.62 -13.70
N GLU A 79 0.61 2.54 -14.62
CA GLU A 79 -0.62 3.33 -14.62
C GLU A 79 -1.85 2.42 -14.77
N GLN A 80 -1.83 1.45 -15.69
CA GLN A 80 -2.92 0.51 -15.91
C GLN A 80 -3.23 -0.29 -14.63
N ILE A 81 -2.21 -0.83 -13.96
CA ILE A 81 -2.38 -1.63 -12.74
C ILE A 81 -2.82 -0.77 -11.55
N CYS A 82 -2.22 0.40 -11.36
CA CYS A 82 -2.46 1.21 -10.18
C CYS A 82 -3.78 2.00 -10.25
N ARG A 83 -4.33 2.20 -11.44
CA ARG A 83 -5.57 2.97 -11.65
C ARG A 83 -6.77 2.09 -11.99
N ASP A 84 -6.60 0.78 -11.99
CA ASP A 84 -7.71 -0.16 -12.11
C ASP A 84 -8.59 -0.08 -10.85
N GLU A 85 -9.83 0.38 -11.03
CA GLU A 85 -10.84 0.50 -9.99
C GLU A 85 -11.11 -0.84 -9.27
N TYR A 86 -10.97 -1.96 -9.96
CA TYR A 86 -11.15 -3.30 -9.40
C TYR A 86 -9.90 -3.83 -8.67
N GLY A 87 -8.74 -3.27 -8.99
CA GLY A 87 -7.45 -3.58 -8.36
C GLY A 87 -7.19 -2.80 -7.07
N VAL A 88 -7.89 -1.67 -6.87
CA VAL A 88 -7.79 -0.86 -5.67
C VAL A 88 -8.09 -1.70 -4.42
N ARG A 89 -7.13 -1.77 -3.49
CA ARG A 89 -7.21 -2.59 -2.25
C ARG A 89 -7.41 -4.09 -2.52
N ASN A 90 -7.14 -4.55 -3.73
CA ASN A 90 -7.25 -5.95 -4.14
C ASN A 90 -5.93 -6.42 -4.77
N PRO A 91 -4.95 -6.83 -3.94
CA PRO A 91 -3.63 -7.21 -4.44
C PRO A 91 -3.67 -8.45 -5.34
N SER A 92 -4.60 -9.38 -5.13
CA SER A 92 -4.78 -10.55 -6.00
C SER A 92 -5.16 -10.14 -7.41
N HIS A 93 -6.11 -9.20 -7.55
CA HIS A 93 -6.50 -8.67 -8.86
C HIS A 93 -5.34 -7.96 -9.55
N GLN A 94 -4.57 -7.14 -8.82
CA GLN A 94 -3.39 -6.47 -9.36
C GLN A 94 -2.34 -7.48 -9.88
N ILE A 95 -2.08 -8.54 -9.11
CA ILE A 95 -1.15 -9.61 -9.51
C ILE A 95 -1.65 -10.35 -10.74
N ASP A 96 -2.93 -10.69 -10.80
CA ASP A 96 -3.50 -11.44 -11.92
C ASP A 96 -3.53 -10.60 -13.21
N GLN A 97 -3.85 -9.31 -13.11
CA GLN A 97 -3.74 -8.35 -14.22
C GLN A 97 -2.30 -8.22 -14.71
N LEU A 98 -1.33 -8.03 -13.81
CA LEU A 98 0.08 -7.93 -14.20
C LEU A 98 0.54 -9.21 -14.90
N ARG A 99 0.19 -10.38 -14.36
CA ARG A 99 0.50 -11.68 -15.00
C ARG A 99 -0.13 -11.81 -16.38
N GLN A 100 -1.34 -11.29 -16.60
CA GLN A 100 -1.97 -11.26 -17.91
C GLN A 100 -1.16 -10.39 -18.88
N ILE A 101 -0.80 -9.17 -18.48
CA ILE A 101 0.01 -8.25 -19.28
C ILE A 101 1.35 -8.89 -19.67
N LEU A 102 2.07 -9.49 -18.71
CA LEU A 102 3.36 -10.15 -18.98
C LEU A 102 3.25 -11.31 -19.99
N ARG A 103 2.09 -11.98 -20.05
CA ARG A 103 1.84 -13.04 -21.04
C ARG A 103 1.52 -12.48 -22.42
N ASP A 104 0.70 -11.46 -22.48
CA ASP A 104 0.20 -10.89 -23.74
C ASP A 104 1.26 -10.02 -24.43
N ASP A 105 2.02 -9.27 -23.63
CA ASP A 105 3.06 -8.36 -24.05
C ASP A 105 4.38 -8.57 -23.29
N PRO A 106 5.14 -9.65 -23.56
CA PRO A 106 6.40 -9.93 -22.87
C PRO A 106 7.46 -8.85 -23.15
N PRO A 107 8.41 -8.64 -22.22
CA PRO A 107 9.48 -7.66 -22.36
C PRO A 107 10.41 -7.99 -23.53
N GLY A 108 11.01 -6.96 -24.12
CA GLY A 108 12.02 -7.10 -25.20
C GLY A 108 11.49 -7.47 -26.58
N ARG A 109 10.19 -7.30 -26.86
CA ARG A 109 9.64 -7.37 -28.22
C ARG A 109 10.15 -6.26 -29.13
#